data_AF-A0A934SBL7-F1
#
_entry.id   AF-A0A934SBL7-F1
#
_cell.length_a   1.000
_cell.length_b   1.000
_cell.length_c   1.000
_cell.angle_alpha   90.00
_cell.angle_beta   90.00
_cell.angle_gamma   90.00
#
_symmetry.space_group_name_H-M   'P 1'
#
loop_
_entity.id
_entity.type
_entity.pdbx_description
1 polymer ?
#
loop_
_entity_poly.entity_id
_entity_poly.type
_entity_poly.pdbx_seq_one_letter_code
_entity_poly.pdbx_strand_id
1 'polypeptide(L)'
;MASEEKREFVKAIAPTLKAHGFKKKDATWHRTCDGFIQTFNVQGSQWGKSFYLNLGIYITALGDETHPLEYRCHVRNRVDEVAVDRARYKQLLDFEISISSSERFKELNEIIESRAIPWLEEFSDNRRLMDLISGGQRLSFFVLKSVYDYYGVPLEVGRQGGSCESTDDNVSD
;
A
#
# COMPACT_ATOMS: atom_id res chain seq x y z
N MET A 1 9.14 10.20 17.89
CA MET A 1 9.73 8.85 17.94
C MET A 1 8.70 7.84 17.43
N ALA A 2 9.11 6.84 16.66
CA ALA A 2 8.21 5.73 16.32
C ALA A 2 7.88 4.93 17.58
N SER A 3 6.63 4.50 17.76
CA SER A 3 6.23 3.69 18.91
C SER A 3 7.00 2.36 18.95
N GLU A 4 7.07 1.74 20.12
CA GLU A 4 7.74 0.44 20.31
C GLU A 4 7.10 -0.64 19.43
N GLU A 5 5.77 -0.64 19.37
CA GLU A 5 4.97 -1.55 18.53
C GLU A 5 5.30 -1.38 17.05
N LYS A 6 5.50 -0.12 16.59
CA LYS A 6 5.90 0.13 15.20
C LYS A 6 7.28 -0.45 14.91
N ARG A 7 8.21 -0.33 15.85
CA ARG A 7 9.57 -0.88 15.71
C ARG A 7 9.54 -2.39 15.69
N GLU A 8 8.76 -3.01 16.57
CA GLU A 8 8.55 -4.46 16.62
C GLU A 8 7.96 -4.96 15.30
N PHE A 9 6.86 -4.35 14.84
CA PHE A 9 6.19 -4.72 13.60
C PHE A 9 7.13 -4.64 12.39
N VAL A 10 7.77 -3.48 12.18
CA VAL A 10 8.69 -3.31 11.05
C VAL A 10 9.87 -4.28 11.12
N LYS A 11 10.32 -4.67 12.33
CA LYS A 11 11.36 -5.70 12.50
C LYS A 11 10.83 -7.10 12.15
N ALA A 12 9.60 -7.42 12.53
CA ALA A 12 9.01 -8.75 12.37
C ALA A 12 8.72 -9.12 10.91
N ILE A 13 8.32 -8.15 10.07
CA ILE A 13 8.04 -8.40 8.64
C ILE A 13 9.28 -8.24 7.74
N ALA A 14 10.37 -7.71 8.30
CA ALA A 14 11.59 -7.45 7.54
C ALA A 14 12.16 -8.70 6.83
N PRO A 15 12.21 -9.90 7.44
CA PRO A 15 12.72 -11.09 6.77
C PRO A 15 11.93 -11.45 5.51
N THR A 16 10.59 -11.48 5.60
CA THR A 16 9.70 -11.76 4.47
C THR A 16 9.90 -10.76 3.35
N LEU A 17 9.84 -9.45 3.63
CA LEU A 17 10.02 -8.43 2.58
C LEU A 17 11.41 -8.50 1.93
N LYS A 18 12.46 -8.75 2.71
CA LYS A 18 13.83 -8.95 2.17
C LYS A 18 13.94 -10.18 1.29
N ALA A 19 13.30 -11.29 1.67
CA ALA A 19 13.30 -12.52 0.86
C ALA A 19 12.67 -12.28 -0.52
N HIS A 20 11.73 -11.35 -0.62
CA HIS A 20 11.13 -10.93 -1.89
C HIS A 20 11.86 -9.77 -2.59
N GLY A 21 13.04 -9.38 -2.11
CA GLY A 21 13.91 -8.39 -2.76
C GLY A 21 13.63 -6.93 -2.39
N PHE A 22 12.77 -6.66 -1.40
CA PHE A 22 12.54 -5.30 -0.93
C PHE A 22 13.71 -4.78 -0.09
N LYS A 23 14.04 -3.51 -0.27
CA LYS A 23 15.03 -2.76 0.51
C LYS A 23 14.31 -1.78 1.42
N LYS A 24 14.75 -1.70 2.68
CA LYS A 24 14.13 -0.86 3.70
C LYS A 24 14.66 0.57 3.66
N LYS A 25 13.76 1.54 3.78
CA LYS A 25 14.03 2.93 4.16
C LYS A 25 12.98 3.37 5.19
N ASP A 26 13.40 3.49 6.45
CA ASP A 26 12.53 3.75 7.61
C ASP A 26 11.41 2.71 7.79
N ALA A 27 10.13 3.12 7.71
CA ALA A 27 8.98 2.22 7.77
C ALA A 27 8.45 1.83 6.38
N THR A 28 9.20 2.20 5.33
CA THR A 28 8.86 1.97 3.93
C THR A 28 9.85 0.99 3.33
N TRP A 29 9.38 0.19 2.39
CA TRP A 29 10.11 -0.83 1.70
C TRP A 29 9.92 -0.67 0.21
N HIS A 30 11.01 -0.75 -0.54
CA HIS A 30 11.01 -0.51 -1.98
C HIS A 30 11.60 -1.70 -2.73
N ARG A 31 10.97 -2.06 -3.84
CA ARG A 31 11.50 -3.03 -4.81
C ARG A 31 11.38 -2.46 -6.20
N THR A 32 12.51 -2.26 -6.87
CA THR A 32 12.53 -1.83 -8.28
C THR A 32 12.30 -3.03 -9.18
N CYS A 33 11.44 -2.86 -10.18
CA CYS A 33 11.20 -3.77 -11.28
C CYS A 33 11.13 -2.97 -12.58
N ASP A 34 11.04 -3.63 -13.74
CA ASP A 34 11.19 -2.99 -15.04
C ASP A 34 10.12 -1.90 -15.28
N GLY A 35 10.52 -0.62 -15.20
CA GLY A 35 9.64 0.53 -15.33
C GLY A 35 8.82 0.91 -14.08
N PHE A 36 9.01 0.21 -12.96
CA PHE A 36 8.22 0.43 -11.74
C PHE A 36 9.05 0.38 -10.45
N ILE A 37 8.56 1.07 -9.42
CA ILE A 37 9.01 0.91 -8.05
C ILE A 37 7.80 0.52 -7.21
N GLN A 38 7.87 -0.67 -6.63
CA GLN A 38 6.89 -1.16 -5.67
C GLN A 38 7.23 -0.61 -4.29
N THR A 39 6.22 -0.10 -3.61
CA THR A 39 6.32 0.53 -2.30
C THR A 39 5.40 -0.20 -1.34
N PHE A 40 5.95 -0.66 -0.22
CA PHE A 40 5.20 -1.22 0.90
C PHE A 40 5.49 -0.37 2.14
N ASN A 41 4.46 0.17 2.79
CA ASN A 41 4.62 1.08 3.92
C ASN A 41 3.82 0.64 5.15
N VAL A 42 4.48 0.67 6.32
CA VAL A 42 3.84 0.49 7.63
C VAL A 42 3.55 1.86 8.23
N GLN A 43 2.28 2.24 8.23
CA GLN A 43 1.79 3.50 8.78
C GLN A 43 1.11 3.25 10.14
N GLY A 44 1.49 3.99 11.17
CA GLY A 44 0.76 3.98 12.44
C GLY A 44 -0.48 4.88 12.34
N SER A 45 -1.56 4.49 13.01
CA SER A 45 -2.71 5.35 13.24
C SER A 45 -2.35 6.51 14.15
N GLN A 46 -3.05 7.63 13.99
CA GLN A 46 -2.97 8.78 14.91
C GLN A 46 -3.83 8.58 16.16
N TRP A 47 -4.78 7.62 16.12
CA TRP A 47 -5.87 7.49 17.08
C TRP A 47 -5.72 6.30 18.05
N GLY A 48 -4.62 5.54 17.97
CA GLY A 48 -4.39 4.37 18.83
C GLY A 48 -3.23 3.52 18.35
N LYS A 49 -3.04 2.35 18.98
CA LYS A 49 -1.97 1.41 18.61
C LYS A 49 -2.34 0.51 17.43
N SER A 50 -2.99 1.09 16.42
CA SER A 50 -3.35 0.39 15.18
C SER A 50 -2.43 0.80 14.03
N PHE A 51 -2.30 -0.08 13.05
CA PHE A 51 -1.45 0.14 11.88
C PHE A 51 -2.24 -0.02 10.58
N TYR A 52 -1.69 0.56 9.51
CA TYR A 52 -2.11 0.33 8.14
C TYR A 52 -0.92 -0.17 7.33
N LEU A 53 -1.19 -1.09 6.41
CA LEU A 53 -0.23 -1.56 5.42
C LEU A 53 -0.63 -1.02 4.06
N ASN A 54 0.12 -0.02 3.59
CA ASN A 54 -0.16 0.63 2.32
C ASN A 54 0.74 0.05 1.23
N LEU A 55 0.17 -0.11 0.03
CA LEU A 55 0.81 -0.59 -1.17
C LEU A 55 0.82 0.53 -2.20
N GLY A 56 1.95 0.74 -2.85
CA GLY A 56 2.12 1.76 -3.88
C GLY A 56 2.91 1.22 -5.05
N ILE A 57 2.54 1.63 -6.26
CA ILE A 57 3.27 1.35 -7.49
C ILE A 57 3.57 2.69 -8.15
N TYR A 58 4.86 2.97 -8.24
CA TYR A 58 5.39 4.15 -8.87
C TYR A 58 5.87 3.80 -10.27
N ILE A 59 5.24 4.40 -11.29
CA ILE A 59 5.62 4.22 -12.69
C ILE A 59 6.77 5.19 -12.98
N THR A 60 7.97 4.67 -13.28
CA THR A 60 9.18 5.49 -13.45
C THR A 60 9.14 6.37 -14.71
N ALA A 61 8.23 6.10 -15.64
CA ALA A 61 7.98 6.98 -16.78
C ALA A 61 7.23 8.27 -16.39
N LEU A 62 6.60 8.30 -15.21
CA LEU A 62 5.78 9.42 -14.74
C LEU A 62 6.46 10.28 -13.67
N GLY A 63 7.71 9.97 -13.30
CA GLY A 63 8.52 10.82 -12.43
C GLY A 63 9.89 10.23 -12.12
N ASP A 64 10.68 10.95 -11.33
CA ASP A 64 12.11 10.72 -11.11
C ASP A 64 12.48 10.22 -9.69
N GLU A 65 11.49 9.89 -8.87
CA GLU A 65 11.75 9.41 -7.50
C GLU A 65 12.31 7.99 -7.50
N THR A 66 13.36 7.77 -6.71
CA THR A 66 13.99 6.44 -6.53
C THR A 66 13.48 5.68 -5.30
N HIS A 67 12.85 6.39 -4.36
CA HIS A 67 12.34 5.85 -3.09
C HIS A 67 11.01 6.54 -2.72
N PRO A 68 9.98 6.44 -3.58
CA PRO A 68 8.75 7.19 -3.40
C PRO A 68 8.03 6.79 -2.11
N LEU A 69 7.46 7.77 -1.43
CA LEU A 69 6.48 7.50 -0.38
C LEU A 69 5.18 6.98 -1.04
N GLU A 70 4.38 6.21 -0.30
CA GLU A 70 3.19 5.58 -0.89
C GLU A 70 2.22 6.62 -1.48
N TYR A 71 1.99 7.75 -0.82
CA TYR A 71 1.10 8.80 -1.33
C TYR A 71 1.63 9.51 -2.58
N ARG A 72 2.91 9.30 -2.95
CA ARG A 72 3.54 9.78 -4.19
C ARG A 72 3.49 8.72 -5.30
N CYS A 73 2.99 7.51 -5.00
CA CYS A 73 2.81 6.46 -5.99
C CYS A 73 1.56 6.72 -6.85
N HIS A 74 1.60 6.19 -8.07
CA HIS A 74 0.60 6.44 -9.11
C HIS A 74 -0.59 5.50 -9.01
N VAL A 75 -0.34 4.27 -8.55
CA VAL A 75 -1.37 3.30 -8.19
C VAL A 75 -1.17 2.98 -6.71
N ARG A 76 -2.26 2.99 -5.95
CA ARG A 76 -2.22 2.88 -4.49
C ARG A 76 -3.34 2.00 -3.99
N ASN A 77 -3.03 1.14 -3.03
CA ASN A 77 -4.00 0.28 -2.37
C ASN A 77 -3.62 0.07 -0.90
N ARG A 78 -4.51 -0.55 -0.13
CA ARG A 78 -4.21 -1.01 1.22
C ARG A 78 -4.39 -2.51 1.28
N VAL A 79 -3.60 -3.17 2.12
CA VAL A 79 -3.68 -4.63 2.26
C VAL A 79 -5.08 -5.07 2.76
N ASP A 80 -5.79 -4.19 3.48
CA ASP A 80 -7.18 -4.38 3.89
C ASP A 80 -8.14 -4.66 2.73
N GLU A 81 -7.87 -4.12 1.54
CA GLU A 81 -8.72 -4.35 0.37
C GLU A 81 -8.47 -5.70 -0.31
N VAL A 82 -7.29 -6.29 -0.10
CA VAL A 82 -6.89 -7.58 -0.68
C VAL A 82 -6.88 -8.73 0.33
N ALA A 83 -7.07 -8.44 1.62
CA ALA A 83 -7.21 -9.45 2.66
C ALA A 83 -8.53 -10.23 2.50
N VAL A 84 -8.46 -11.56 2.56
CA VAL A 84 -9.64 -12.44 2.49
C VAL A 84 -10.50 -12.30 3.74
N ASP A 85 -9.90 -12.50 4.91
CA ASP A 85 -10.55 -12.26 6.20
C ASP A 85 -10.19 -10.85 6.69
N ARG A 86 -10.97 -9.87 6.24
CA ARG A 86 -10.78 -8.46 6.62
C ARG A 86 -10.97 -8.23 8.11
N ALA A 87 -11.83 -9.00 8.77
CA ALA A 87 -12.10 -8.84 10.20
C ALA A 87 -10.90 -9.30 11.02
N ARG A 88 -10.37 -10.49 10.74
CA ARG A 88 -9.16 -10.99 11.38
C ARG A 88 -7.95 -10.11 11.08
N TYR A 89 -7.78 -9.68 9.83
CA TYR A 89 -6.70 -8.79 9.44
C TYR A 89 -6.70 -7.47 10.24
N LYS A 90 -7.88 -6.86 10.46
CA LYS A 90 -7.99 -5.66 11.30
C LYS A 90 -7.58 -5.93 12.75
N GLN A 91 -7.92 -7.08 13.32
CA GLN A 91 -7.49 -7.44 14.67
C GLN A 91 -5.96 -7.61 14.76
N LEU A 92 -5.33 -8.20 13.74
CA LEU A 92 -3.88 -8.37 13.67
C LEU A 92 -3.12 -7.04 13.58
N LEU A 93 -3.75 -5.98 13.10
CA LEU A 93 -3.17 -4.65 13.04
C LEU A 93 -3.47 -3.78 14.26
N ASP A 94 -4.40 -4.18 15.11
CA ASP A 94 -4.73 -3.50 16.34
C ASP A 94 -3.96 -4.12 17.52
N PHE A 95 -2.96 -3.39 18.03
CA PHE A 95 -2.12 -3.85 19.12
C PHE A 95 -2.75 -3.62 20.50
N GLU A 96 -3.96 -3.05 20.56
CA GLU A 96 -4.75 -2.99 21.79
C GLU A 96 -5.50 -4.31 22.03
N ILE A 97 -5.69 -5.12 20.98
CA ILE A 97 -6.24 -6.47 21.07
C ILE A 97 -5.14 -7.44 21.49
N SER A 98 -5.43 -8.25 22.52
CA SER A 98 -4.48 -9.26 23.03
C SER A 98 -4.35 -10.43 22.05
N ILE A 99 -3.24 -10.45 21.30
CA ILE A 99 -2.80 -11.54 20.42
C ILE A 99 -1.30 -11.68 20.66
N SER A 100 -0.79 -12.91 20.80
CA SER A 100 0.64 -13.13 21.01
C SER A 100 1.46 -12.61 19.81
N SER A 101 2.64 -12.03 20.05
CA SER A 101 3.50 -11.53 18.94
C SER A 101 3.82 -12.63 17.93
N SER A 102 4.03 -13.87 18.38
CA SER A 102 4.33 -15.00 17.49
C SER A 102 3.17 -15.32 16.55
N GLU A 103 1.94 -15.37 17.06
CA GLU A 103 0.74 -15.63 16.26
C GLU A 103 0.47 -14.45 15.32
N ARG A 104 0.49 -13.23 15.86
CA ARG A 104 0.23 -12.00 15.11
C ARG A 104 1.14 -11.88 13.90
N PHE A 105 2.45 -12.03 14.10
CA PHE A 105 3.41 -11.87 13.01
C PHE A 105 3.49 -13.07 12.09
N LYS A 106 3.14 -14.28 12.53
CA LYS A 106 2.97 -15.41 11.63
C LYS A 106 1.86 -15.10 10.60
N GLU A 107 0.67 -14.76 11.07
CA GLU A 107 -0.47 -14.48 10.18
C GLU A 107 -0.26 -13.23 9.32
N LEU A 108 0.32 -12.17 9.88
CA LEU A 108 0.63 -10.97 9.08
C LEU A 108 1.63 -11.27 7.95
N ASN A 109 2.66 -12.07 8.20
CA ASN A 109 3.59 -12.47 7.13
C ASN A 109 2.90 -13.35 6.08
N GLU A 110 2.04 -14.29 6.48
CA GLU A 110 1.24 -15.09 5.55
C GLU A 110 0.34 -14.21 4.66
N ILE A 111 -0.29 -13.17 5.21
CA ILE A 111 -1.11 -12.21 4.43
C ILE A 111 -0.22 -11.39 3.49
N ILE A 112 0.96 -10.94 3.94
CA ILE A 112 1.89 -10.19 3.10
C ILE A 112 2.35 -11.04 1.91
N GLU A 113 2.75 -12.28 2.14
CA GLU A 113 3.24 -13.20 1.10
C GLU A 113 2.13 -13.64 0.15
N SER A 114 0.93 -13.93 0.66
CA SER A 114 -0.16 -14.46 -0.18
C SER A 114 -1.01 -13.40 -0.86
N ARG A 115 -0.98 -12.14 -0.42
CA ARG A 115 -1.86 -11.06 -0.92
C ARG A 115 -1.12 -9.79 -1.29
N ALA A 116 -0.34 -9.23 -0.38
CA ALA A 116 0.28 -7.92 -0.60
C ALA A 116 1.33 -7.93 -1.72
N ILE A 117 2.24 -8.91 -1.66
CA ILE A 117 3.30 -9.06 -2.68
C ILE A 117 2.71 -9.46 -4.04
N PRO A 118 1.80 -10.45 -4.15
CA PRO A 118 1.14 -10.76 -5.41
C PRO A 118 0.40 -9.57 -6.03
N TRP A 119 -0.28 -8.74 -5.22
CA TRP A 119 -0.91 -7.52 -5.74
C TRP A 119 0.12 -6.55 -6.32
N LEU A 120 1.25 -6.33 -5.63
CA LEU A 120 2.33 -5.48 -6.15
C LEU A 120 2.90 -6.03 -7.46
N GLU A 121 3.07 -7.35 -7.58
CA GLU A 121 3.57 -8.02 -8.78
C GLU A 121 2.59 -7.94 -9.95
N GLU A 122 1.32 -8.19 -9.70
CA GLU A 122 0.27 -8.17 -10.73
C GLU A 122 0.12 -6.79 -11.38
N PHE A 123 0.20 -5.73 -10.58
CA PHE A 123 -0.03 -4.36 -11.06
C PHE A 123 1.26 -3.59 -11.36
N SER A 124 2.43 -4.22 -11.26
CA SER A 124 3.69 -3.68 -11.80
C SER A 124 3.97 -4.20 -13.21
N ASP A 125 2.92 -4.22 -14.04
CA ASP A 125 2.94 -4.69 -15.42
C ASP A 125 2.08 -3.75 -16.27
N ASN A 126 2.66 -3.21 -17.34
CA ASN A 126 1.98 -2.21 -18.19
C ASN A 126 0.70 -2.78 -18.82
N ARG A 127 0.73 -4.04 -19.26
CA ARG A 127 -0.43 -4.66 -19.92
C ARG A 127 -1.55 -4.88 -18.91
N ARG A 128 -1.23 -5.41 -17.74
CA ARG A 128 -2.23 -5.62 -16.66
C ARG A 128 -2.85 -4.31 -16.21
N LEU A 129 -2.05 -3.26 -16.02
CA LEU A 129 -2.57 -1.93 -15.68
C LEU A 129 -3.47 -1.39 -16.80
N MET A 130 -3.05 -1.49 -18.06
CA MET A 130 -3.84 -1.02 -19.21
C MET A 130 -5.17 -1.78 -19.34
N ASP A 131 -5.14 -3.11 -19.28
CA ASP A 131 -6.34 -3.95 -19.35
C ASP A 131 -7.35 -3.57 -18.25
N LEU A 132 -6.84 -3.35 -17.04
CA LEU A 132 -7.64 -2.97 -15.89
C LEU A 132 -8.30 -1.59 -16.03
N ILE A 133 -7.51 -0.54 -16.31
CA ILE A 133 -8.04 0.84 -16.35
C ILE A 133 -8.98 1.06 -17.55
N SER A 134 -8.79 0.28 -18.63
CA SER A 134 -9.65 0.29 -19.81
C SER A 134 -10.95 -0.50 -19.60
N GLY A 135 -10.98 -1.44 -18.65
CA GLY A 135 -12.03 -2.45 -18.50
C GLY A 135 -13.39 -1.96 -17.99
N GLY A 136 -13.64 -0.65 -17.88
CA GLY A 136 -14.97 -0.15 -17.49
C GLY A 136 -15.30 -0.23 -15.99
N GLN A 137 -14.67 -1.16 -15.27
CA GLN A 137 -15.07 -1.56 -13.92
C GLN A 137 -14.58 -0.58 -12.85
N ARG A 138 -15.36 -0.47 -11.76
CA ARG A 138 -14.92 0.29 -10.58
C ARG A 138 -13.74 -0.44 -9.93
N LEU A 139 -12.62 0.24 -9.85
CA LEU A 139 -11.41 -0.28 -9.21
C LEU A 139 -11.58 -0.29 -7.70
N SER A 140 -11.08 -1.33 -7.04
CA SER A 140 -11.03 -1.41 -5.57
C SER A 140 -9.88 -0.60 -4.96
N PHE A 141 -9.10 0.08 -5.80
CA PHE A 141 -7.91 0.81 -5.43
C PHE A 141 -7.75 2.09 -6.25
N PHE A 142 -6.87 2.96 -5.78
CA PHE A 142 -6.69 4.30 -6.32
C PHE A 142 -5.69 4.31 -7.47
N VAL A 143 -6.01 5.03 -8.53
CA VAL A 143 -5.16 5.26 -9.70
C VAL A 143 -5.18 6.74 -10.04
N LEU A 144 -4.02 7.39 -10.10
CA LEU A 144 -3.89 8.80 -10.48
C LEU A 144 -4.30 9.02 -11.93
N LYS A 145 -4.89 10.18 -12.22
CA LYS A 145 -5.27 10.58 -13.59
C LYS A 145 -4.08 10.51 -14.56
N SER A 146 -2.87 10.83 -14.12
CA SER A 146 -1.66 10.76 -14.95
C SER A 146 -1.39 9.36 -15.52
N VAL A 147 -1.84 8.30 -14.85
CA VAL A 147 -1.74 6.92 -15.35
C VAL A 147 -2.66 6.73 -16.56
N TYR A 148 -3.90 7.21 -16.46
CA TYR A 148 -4.86 7.16 -17.57
C TYR A 148 -4.35 7.96 -18.77
N ASP A 149 -3.86 9.18 -18.53
CA ASP A 149 -3.29 10.04 -19.57
C ASP A 149 -2.08 9.37 -20.26
N TYR A 150 -1.20 8.73 -19.48
CA TYR A 150 -0.02 8.04 -19.98
C TYR A 150 -0.34 6.88 -20.93
N TYR A 151 -1.36 6.09 -20.60
CA TYR A 151 -1.81 4.97 -21.42
C TYR A 151 -2.82 5.36 -22.50
N GLY A 152 -3.19 6.64 -22.59
CA GLY A 152 -4.19 7.13 -23.55
C GLY A 152 -5.60 6.59 -23.30
N VAL A 153 -5.92 6.25 -22.05
CA VAL A 153 -7.23 5.71 -21.66
C VAL A 153 -8.12 6.84 -21.14
N PRO A 154 -9.30 7.08 -21.73
CA PRO A 154 -10.18 8.14 -21.25
C PRO A 154 -10.73 7.80 -19.86
N LEU A 155 -10.65 8.76 -18.94
CA LEU A 155 -11.26 8.65 -17.62
C LEU A 155 -12.76 8.94 -17.75
N GLU A 156 -13.62 7.93 -17.62
CA GLU A 156 -15.07 8.15 -17.63
C GLU A 156 -15.50 9.06 -16.47
N VAL A 157 -16.24 10.12 -16.80
CA VAL A 157 -16.76 11.11 -15.86
C VAL A 157 -17.66 10.40 -14.84
N GLY A 158 -17.22 10.34 -13.58
CA GLY A 158 -17.91 9.63 -12.49
C GLY A 158 -17.03 8.62 -11.74
N ARG A 159 -15.86 8.24 -12.29
CA ARG A 159 -14.83 7.48 -11.56
C ARG A 159 -13.95 8.42 -10.75
N GLN A 160 -14.48 9.05 -9.69
CA GLN A 160 -13.61 9.71 -8.73
C GLN A 160 -12.79 8.63 -8.02
N GLY A 161 -11.48 8.56 -8.34
CA GLY A 161 -10.51 7.96 -7.45
C GLY A 161 -10.62 8.66 -6.11
N GLY A 162 -10.85 7.89 -5.04
CA GLY A 162 -11.09 8.44 -3.70
C GLY A 162 -10.05 9.48 -3.34
N SER A 163 -10.47 10.74 -3.29
CA SER A 163 -9.72 11.80 -2.64
C SER A 163 -9.72 11.47 -1.15
N CYS A 164 -8.54 11.20 -0.60
CA CYS A 164 -8.31 11.50 0.80
C CYS A 164 -8.33 13.03 0.90
N GLU A 165 -9.51 13.63 1.08
CA GLU A 165 -9.60 14.99 1.56
C GLU A 165 -9.05 15.00 2.98
N SER A 166 -7.84 15.54 3.12
CA SER A 166 -7.37 16.14 4.35
C SER A 166 -8.27 17.34 4.64
N THR A 167 -9.23 17.19 5.54
CA THR A 167 -9.84 18.35 6.20
C THR A 167 -8.87 18.83 7.28
N ASP A 168 -7.90 19.63 6.86
CA ASP A 168 -7.40 20.70 7.72
C ASP A 168 -8.42 21.85 7.60
N ASP A 169 -9.25 22.03 8.62
CA ASP A 169 -9.96 23.29 8.82
C ASP A 169 -9.78 23.77 10.27
N ASN A 170 -8.86 24.73 10.34
CA ASN A 170 -8.70 25.86 11.23
C ASN A 170 -9.60 26.04 12.48
N VAL A 171 -8.88 26.33 13.56
CA VAL A 171 -9.21 27.19 14.71
C VAL A 171 -9.91 28.49 14.31
N SER A 172 -10.93 28.89 15.08
CA SER A 172 -11.43 30.24 15.49
C SER A 172 -12.90 30.03 15.90
N ASP A 173 -13.45 30.32 17.07
CA ASP A 173 -13.13 31.10 18.28
C ASP A 173 -13.77 30.38 19.49
#